data_AF-A0A841EK71-F1
#
_entry.id   AF-A0A841EK71-F1
#
_cell.length_a   1.000
_cell.length_b   1.000
_cell.length_c   1.000
_cell.angle_alpha   90.00
_cell.angle_beta   90.00
_cell.angle_gamma   90.00
#
_symmetry.space_group_name_H-M   'P 1'
#
loop_
_entity.id
_entity.type
_entity.pdbx_description
1 polymer ?
#
loop_
_entity_poly.entity_id
_entity_poly.type
_entity_poly.pdbx_seq_one_letter_code
_entity_poly.pdbx_strand_id
1 'polypeptide(L)'
;MTRAVLGGPGRRVSPRAERGSDDPDGAVHRQNALSTDLDQAALGDGDGYAGFVRDTVEALKDLPRAEGTEEILHPGERSADIAEQRGEQGVPVGAKVWADVSAAAERLGAALPPTAAAAAQS
;
A
#
# COMPACT_ATOMS: atom_id res chain seq x y z
N MET A 1 -26.04 0.70 61.30
CA MET A 1 -26.79 -0.03 60.26
C MET A 1 -26.56 0.66 58.93
N THR A 2 -26.12 -0.13 57.96
CA THR A 2 -25.82 0.15 56.55
C THR A 2 -27.01 0.72 55.77
N ARG A 3 -26.78 1.72 54.89
CA ARG A 3 -27.23 1.66 53.48
C ARG A 3 -26.50 2.67 52.59
N ALA A 4 -26.17 2.19 51.40
CA ALA A 4 -25.33 2.75 50.35
C ALA A 4 -26.05 3.68 49.35
N VAL A 5 -25.29 4.69 48.89
CA VAL A 5 -24.92 5.07 47.49
C VAL A 5 -26.02 5.32 46.44
N LEU A 6 -25.91 6.49 45.79
CA LEU A 6 -26.06 6.65 44.33
C LEU A 6 -25.21 7.85 43.87
N GLY A 7 -23.95 7.58 43.53
CA GLY A 7 -23.07 8.51 42.80
C GLY A 7 -23.33 8.39 41.31
N GLY A 8 -23.48 9.55 40.65
CA GLY A 8 -23.95 9.69 39.27
C GLY A 8 -23.08 9.05 38.18
N PRO A 9 -23.55 9.07 36.92
CA PRO A 9 -22.90 8.39 35.81
C PRO A 9 -21.55 9.04 35.47
N GLY A 10 -20.47 8.42 35.95
CA GLY A 10 -19.13 8.66 35.44
C GLY A 10 -19.07 8.28 33.96
N ARG A 11 -18.62 9.20 33.11
CA ARG A 11 -18.25 8.88 31.72
C ARG A 11 -17.21 7.76 31.77
N ARG A 12 -17.54 6.60 31.19
CA ARG A 12 -16.53 5.58 30.90
C ARG A 12 -15.58 6.16 29.86
N VAL A 13 -14.37 6.51 30.29
CA VAL A 13 -13.24 6.58 29.36
C VAL A 13 -13.02 5.15 28.84
N SER A 14 -13.15 4.97 27.54
CA SER A 14 -12.86 3.72 26.86
C SER A 14 -11.43 3.27 27.18
N PRO A 15 -11.17 1.95 27.27
CA PRO A 15 -9.83 1.46 27.51
C PRO A 15 -8.87 1.97 26.43
N ARG A 16 -7.67 2.31 26.89
CA ARG A 16 -6.48 2.69 26.14
C ARG A 16 -6.40 1.93 24.82
N ALA A 17 -6.30 2.66 23.70
CA ALA A 17 -6.09 2.09 22.38
C ALA A 17 -4.96 1.06 22.42
N GLU A 18 -5.26 -0.15 21.96
CA GLU A 18 -4.31 -1.23 21.78
C GLU A 18 -3.15 -0.74 20.88
N ARG A 19 -1.92 -1.10 21.27
CA ARG A 19 -0.71 -0.78 20.51
C ARG A 19 -0.80 -1.42 19.13
N GLY A 20 -0.62 -0.63 18.07
CA GLY A 20 -0.51 -1.14 16.70
C GLY A 20 0.87 -1.72 16.36
N SER A 21 1.80 -1.77 17.33
CA SER A 21 3.15 -2.30 17.17
C SER A 21 3.67 -2.80 18.52
N ASP A 22 4.26 -4.00 18.54
CA ASP A 22 4.99 -4.56 19.69
C ASP A 22 6.42 -4.00 19.82
N ASP A 23 6.79 -3.04 18.96
CA ASP A 23 8.08 -2.36 19.03
C ASP A 23 8.12 -1.35 20.20
N PRO A 24 9.05 -1.48 21.17
CA PRO A 24 9.22 -0.51 22.24
C PRO A 24 9.51 0.93 21.76
N ASP A 25 10.07 1.11 20.55
CA ASP A 25 10.31 2.42 19.92
C ASP A 25 9.09 2.93 19.12
N GLY A 26 8.07 2.09 18.92
CA GLY A 26 6.81 2.43 18.23
C GLY A 26 5.96 3.50 18.93
N ALA A 27 6.34 3.90 20.16
CA ALA A 27 5.72 5.00 20.88
C ALA A 27 6.06 6.40 20.31
N VAL A 28 7.11 6.51 19.49
CA VAL A 28 7.61 7.81 18.97
C VAL A 28 6.87 8.26 17.71
N HIS A 29 6.32 7.33 16.93
CA HIS A 29 5.63 7.63 15.67
C HIS A 29 4.15 7.27 15.75
N ARG A 30 3.30 8.27 16.04
CA ARG A 30 1.84 8.12 15.93
C ARG A 30 1.41 8.30 14.47
N GLN A 31 1.52 7.24 13.69
CA GLN A 31 0.85 7.16 12.39
C GLN A 31 -0.62 6.80 12.62
N ASN A 32 -1.53 7.63 12.12
CA ASN A 32 -2.94 7.28 11.98
C ASN A 32 -3.24 7.02 10.50
N ALA A 33 -4.18 6.11 10.25
CA ALA A 33 -4.66 5.81 8.92
C ALA A 33 -6.20 5.78 8.94
N LEU A 34 -6.81 6.23 7.85
CA LEU A 34 -8.24 6.07 7.58
C LEU A 34 -8.38 5.24 6.31
N SER A 35 -9.16 4.17 6.38
CA SER A 35 -9.57 3.38 5.21
C SER A 35 -11.06 3.56 4.98
N THR A 36 -11.49 3.57 3.72
CA THR A 36 -12.90 3.59 3.34
C THR A 36 -13.05 2.78 2.06
N ASP A 37 -14.07 1.93 2.07
CA ASP A 37 -14.42 1.06 0.96
C ASP A 37 -15.81 1.45 0.47
N LEU A 38 -15.98 1.47 -0.84
CA LEU A 38 -17.25 1.83 -1.49
C LEU A 38 -17.71 0.65 -2.34
N ASP A 39 -18.87 0.09 -1.99
CA ASP A 39 -19.53 -0.90 -2.81
C ASP A 39 -20.19 -0.22 -4.01
N GLN A 40 -19.63 -0.46 -5.19
CA GLN A 40 -20.11 0.10 -6.44
C GLN A 40 -21.50 -0.46 -6.82
N ALA A 41 -21.82 -1.70 -6.45
CA ALA A 41 -23.12 -2.30 -6.72
C ALA A 41 -24.23 -1.60 -5.91
N ALA A 42 -23.90 -0.99 -4.77
CA ALA A 42 -24.83 -0.19 -3.99
C ALA A 42 -25.07 1.22 -4.58
N LEU A 43 -24.27 1.66 -5.55
CA LEU A 43 -24.31 3.01 -6.14
C LEU A 43 -24.99 3.07 -7.52
N GLY A 44 -25.31 1.92 -8.14
CA GLY A 44 -25.96 1.89 -9.45
C GLY A 44 -25.79 0.56 -10.17
N ASP A 45 -25.71 0.63 -11.50
CA ASP A 45 -25.44 -0.55 -12.33
C ASP A 45 -23.99 -1.01 -12.16
N GLY A 46 -23.80 -1.97 -11.26
CA GLY A 46 -22.49 -2.57 -10.98
C GLY A 46 -21.86 -3.26 -12.20
N ASP A 47 -22.68 -3.76 -13.14
CA ASP A 47 -22.20 -4.45 -14.34
C ASP A 47 -21.69 -3.45 -15.39
N GLY A 48 -22.30 -2.26 -15.47
CA GLY A 48 -21.92 -1.19 -16.39
C GLY A 48 -20.75 -0.31 -15.94
N TYR A 49 -20.43 -0.28 -14.64
CA TYR A 49 -19.45 0.66 -14.08
C TYR A 49 -18.04 0.50 -14.67
N ALA A 50 -17.55 -0.75 -14.81
CA ALA A 50 -16.22 -1.00 -15.37
C ALA A 50 -16.11 -0.53 -16.83
N GLY A 51 -17.16 -0.72 -17.62
CA GLY A 51 -17.23 -0.22 -19.00
C GLY A 51 -17.19 1.30 -19.04
N PHE A 52 -18.01 1.96 -18.21
CA PHE A 52 -18.01 3.42 -18.10
C PHE A 52 -16.64 3.99 -17.72
N VAL A 53 -15.93 3.38 -16.76
CA VAL A 53 -14.58 3.80 -16.38
C VAL A 53 -13.60 3.64 -17.52
N ARG A 54 -13.63 2.49 -18.23
CA ARG A 54 -12.78 2.26 -19.41
C ARG A 54 -13.03 3.32 -20.49
N ASP A 55 -14.28 3.53 -20.86
CA ASP A 55 -14.64 4.49 -21.92
C ASP A 55 -14.24 5.92 -21.52
N THR A 56 -14.30 6.25 -20.22
CA THR A 56 -13.81 7.54 -19.69
C THR A 56 -12.29 7.66 -19.84
N VAL A 57 -11.54 6.60 -19.52
CA VAL A 57 -10.08 6.58 -19.69
C VAL A 57 -9.70 6.71 -21.17
N GLU A 58 -10.38 6.00 -22.06
CA GLU A 58 -10.19 6.12 -23.51
C GLU A 58 -10.43 7.55 -24.00
N ALA A 59 -11.54 8.16 -23.60
CA ALA A 59 -11.86 9.55 -23.95
C ALA A 59 -10.79 10.55 -23.46
N LEU A 60 -10.18 10.31 -22.29
CA LEU A 60 -9.07 11.14 -21.78
C LEU A 60 -7.81 10.97 -22.62
N LYS A 61 -7.49 9.74 -23.05
CA LYS A 61 -6.31 9.45 -23.87
C LYS A 61 -6.40 10.04 -25.28
N ASP A 62 -7.62 10.23 -25.79
CA ASP A 62 -7.90 10.82 -27.10
C ASP A 62 -7.82 12.36 -27.12
N LEU A 63 -7.66 13.01 -25.96
CA LEU A 63 -7.54 14.46 -25.90
C LEU A 63 -6.23 14.95 -26.55
N PRO A 64 -6.22 16.18 -27.11
CA PRO A 64 -5.00 16.79 -27.60
C PRO A 64 -3.92 16.84 -26.52
N ARG A 65 -2.73 16.36 -26.87
CA ARG A 65 -1.56 16.40 -25.99
C ARG A 65 -1.03 17.83 -25.92
N ALA A 66 -0.57 18.23 -24.73
CA ALA A 66 0.19 19.47 -24.59
C ALA A 66 1.54 19.35 -25.32
N GLU A 67 2.11 20.50 -25.70
CA GLU A 67 3.44 20.53 -26.31
C GLU A 67 4.49 19.90 -25.38
N GLY A 68 5.30 18.99 -25.91
CA GLY A 68 6.32 18.25 -25.15
C GLY A 68 5.79 17.07 -24.33
N THR A 69 4.49 16.76 -24.38
CA THR A 69 3.91 15.58 -23.73
C THR A 69 3.83 14.41 -24.72
N GLU A 70 4.55 13.34 -24.43
CA GLU A 70 4.54 12.13 -25.27
C GLU A 70 3.22 11.36 -25.15
N GLU A 71 2.64 11.23 -23.95
CA GLU A 71 1.42 10.47 -23.71
C GLU A 71 0.59 11.04 -22.55
N ILE A 72 -0.73 10.85 -22.61
CA ILE A 72 -1.66 11.11 -21.50
C ILE A 72 -1.85 9.81 -20.73
N LEU A 73 -1.38 9.79 -19.48
CA LEU A 73 -1.48 8.62 -18.59
C LEU A 73 -2.49 8.89 -17.48
N HIS A 74 -3.25 7.86 -17.09
CA HIS A 74 -4.09 7.96 -15.90
C HIS A 74 -3.31 7.59 -14.63
N PRO A 75 -3.76 8.05 -13.43
CA PRO A 75 -3.14 7.65 -12.18
C PRO A 75 -3.07 6.13 -12.05
N GLY A 76 -1.89 5.62 -11.68
CA GLY A 76 -1.63 4.18 -11.51
C GLY A 76 -1.13 3.45 -12.76
N GLU A 77 -1.38 3.98 -13.97
CA GLU A 77 -1.03 3.32 -15.25
C GLU A 77 0.46 2.99 -15.34
N ARG A 78 1.31 4.03 -15.25
CA ARG A 78 2.77 3.87 -15.26
C ARG A 78 3.29 2.90 -14.19
N SER A 79 2.68 2.90 -13.00
CA SER A 79 3.10 2.02 -11.92
C SER A 79 2.69 0.57 -12.19
N ALA A 80 1.55 0.35 -12.86
CA ALA A 80 1.13 -0.97 -13.32
C ALA A 80 2.11 -1.52 -14.35
N ASP A 81 2.49 -0.72 -15.35
CA ASP A 81 3.47 -1.11 -16.37
C ASP A 81 4.83 -1.49 -15.74
N ILE A 82 5.31 -0.67 -14.80
CA ILE A 82 6.56 -0.95 -14.07
C ILE A 82 6.42 -2.21 -13.21
N ALA A 83 5.24 -2.46 -12.63
CA ALA A 83 5.01 -3.64 -11.81
C ALA A 83 4.99 -4.92 -12.66
N GLU A 84 4.32 -4.89 -13.81
CA GLU A 84 4.35 -5.98 -14.80
C GLU A 84 5.77 -6.24 -15.26
N GLN A 85 6.48 -5.20 -15.73
CA GLN A 85 7.86 -5.28 -16.17
C GLN A 85 8.77 -5.92 -15.10
N ARG A 86 8.64 -5.49 -13.83
CA ARG A 86 9.45 -6.03 -12.73
C ARG A 86 9.00 -7.43 -12.29
N GLY A 87 7.74 -7.79 -12.49
CA GLY A 87 7.24 -9.14 -12.30
C GLY A 87 7.93 -10.12 -13.25
N GLU A 88 8.18 -9.69 -14.48
CA GLU A 88 8.86 -10.50 -15.51
C GLU A 88 10.39 -10.43 -15.42
N GLN A 89 10.96 -9.24 -15.22
CA GLN A 89 12.40 -8.97 -15.37
C GLN A 89 13.14 -8.94 -14.02
N GLY A 90 12.40 -9.00 -12.91
CA GLY A 90 12.93 -8.80 -11.57
C GLY A 90 12.99 -7.33 -11.15
N VAL A 91 13.09 -7.10 -9.84
CA VAL A 91 13.16 -5.77 -9.26
C VAL A 91 14.61 -5.29 -9.20
N PRO A 92 14.96 -4.16 -9.83
CA PRO A 92 16.31 -3.62 -9.70
C PRO A 92 16.55 -3.14 -8.27
N VAL A 93 17.59 -3.67 -7.64
CA VAL A 93 18.04 -3.26 -6.30
C VAL A 93 19.41 -2.62 -6.42
N GLY A 94 19.56 -1.40 -5.90
CA GLY A 94 20.85 -0.70 -5.91
C GLY A 94 21.89 -1.45 -5.07
N ALA A 95 23.15 -1.42 -5.50
CA ALA A 95 24.25 -2.17 -4.88
C ALA A 95 24.36 -1.94 -3.36
N LYS A 96 24.20 -0.69 -2.90
CA LYS A 96 24.20 -0.37 -1.47
C LYS A 96 23.04 -1.05 -0.73
N VAL A 97 21.83 -0.96 -1.26
CA VAL A 97 20.64 -1.57 -0.66
C VAL A 97 20.81 -3.09 -0.61
N TRP A 98 21.34 -3.70 -1.66
CA TRP A 98 21.63 -5.14 -1.68
C TRP A 98 22.66 -5.54 -0.61
N ALA A 99 23.71 -4.74 -0.42
CA ALA A 99 24.68 -4.95 0.65
C ALA A 99 24.05 -4.85 2.05
N ASP A 100 23.19 -3.85 2.28
CA ASP A 100 22.49 -3.66 3.55
C ASP A 100 21.56 -4.86 3.85
N VAL A 101 20.81 -5.34 2.85
CA VAL A 101 19.94 -6.52 2.96
C VAL A 101 20.77 -7.79 3.21
N SER A 102 21.90 -7.95 2.53
CA SER A 102 22.80 -9.09 2.70
C SER A 102 23.37 -9.17 4.11
N ALA A 103 23.84 -8.04 4.65
CA ALA A 103 24.33 -7.96 6.03
C ALA A 103 23.22 -8.25 7.06
N ALA A 104 22.00 -7.77 6.80
CA ALA A 104 20.85 -8.08 7.65
C ALA A 104 20.50 -9.57 7.61
N ALA A 105 20.54 -10.20 6.44
CA ALA A 105 20.29 -11.64 6.28
C ALA A 105 21.34 -12.48 7.02
N GLU A 106 22.61 -12.12 6.92
CA GLU A 106 23.70 -12.80 7.63
C GLU A 106 23.53 -12.73 9.16
N ARG A 107 23.24 -11.54 9.69
CA ARG A 107 22.98 -11.34 11.13
C ARG A 107 21.80 -12.17 11.63
N LEU A 108 20.80 -12.39 10.79
CA LEU A 108 19.57 -13.11 11.11
C LEU A 108 19.63 -14.61 10.75
N GLY A 109 20.71 -15.07 10.10
CA GLY A 109 20.80 -16.44 9.58
C GLY A 109 19.80 -16.76 8.47
N ALA A 110 19.32 -15.75 7.73
CA ALA A 110 18.33 -15.91 6.67
C ALA A 110 19.01 -16.15 5.31
N ALA A 111 18.39 -16.97 4.46
CA ALA A 111 18.85 -17.18 3.09
C ALA A 111 18.50 -15.97 2.20
N LEU A 112 19.43 -15.60 1.31
CA LEU A 112 19.17 -14.60 0.28
C LEU A 112 18.42 -15.22 -0.90
N PRO A 113 17.53 -14.44 -1.55
CA PRO A 113 16.89 -14.90 -2.79
C PRO A 113 17.94 -15.00 -3.93
N PRO A 114 17.69 -15.83 -4.94
CA PRO A 114 18.56 -15.93 -6.10
C PRO A 114 18.62 -14.59 -6.84
N THR A 115 19.82 -14.20 -7.30
CA THR A 115 19.98 -13.01 -8.15
C THR A 115 19.92 -13.42 -9.62
N ALA A 116 19.21 -12.64 -10.44
CA ALA A 116 19.06 -12.92 -11.87
C ALA A 116 20.41 -12.95 -12.62
N ALA A 117 21.47 -12.33 -12.09
CA ALA A 117 22.82 -12.37 -12.65
C ALA A 117 23.52 -13.74 -12.54
N ALA A 118 22.99 -14.68 -11.75
CA ALA A 118 23.57 -16.02 -11.58
C ALA A 118 22.96 -17.09 -12.51
N ALA A 119 21.85 -16.81 -13.22
CA ALA A 119 21.15 -17.80 -14.03
C ALA A 119 21.65 -17.91 -15.50
N ALA A 120 22.59 -17.05 -15.93
CA ALA A 120 23.09 -17.01 -17.31
C ALA A 120 24.41 -17.77 -17.53
N GLN A 121 24.85 -18.59 -16.57
CA GLN A 121 26.15 -19.29 -16.62
C GLN A 121 26.04 -20.81 -16.38
N SER A 122 24.97 -21.46 -16.82
CA SER A 122 24.88 -22.93 -16.84
C SER A 122 24.27 -23.45 -18.13
#